data_AF-B1MJN3-F1
#
_entry.id   AF-B1MJN3-F1
#
_cell.length_a   1.000
_cell.length_b   1.000
_cell.length_c   1.000
_cell.angle_alpha   90.00
_cell.angle_beta   90.00
_cell.angle_gamma   90.00
#
_symmetry.space_group_name_H-M   'P 1'
#
loop_
_entity.id
_entity.type
_entity.pdbx_description
1 polymer ?
#
loop_
_entity_poly.entity_id
_entity_poly.type
_entity_poly.pdbx_seq_one_letter_code
_entity_poly.pdbx_strand_id
1 'polypeptide(L)'
;MDADLINEAIVTSIQDSAIPRVDLQKLTDQYGQDEGNQLGEQVVKIVREAVAMPIDWGTMTLAEGVNDIMGRFSQKHPELSPQALEEIGRCVGWQLR
;
A
#
# COMPACT_ATOMS: atom_id res chain seq x y z
N MET A 1 14.04 -8.36 4.38
CA MET A 1 13.08 -8.93 3.42
C MET A 1 13.45 -8.38 2.06
N ASP A 2 13.32 -9.16 1.01
CA ASP A 2 13.67 -8.75 -0.34
C ASP A 2 12.73 -7.65 -0.86
N ALA A 3 13.28 -6.64 -1.54
CA ALA A 3 12.52 -5.50 -2.06
C ALA A 3 11.58 -5.94 -3.18
N ASP A 4 12.02 -6.86 -4.04
CA ASP A 4 11.20 -7.36 -5.13
C ASP A 4 10.00 -8.16 -4.58
N LEU A 5 10.24 -9.00 -3.57
CA LEU A 5 9.21 -9.78 -2.89
C LEU A 5 8.15 -8.92 -2.19
N ILE A 6 8.54 -7.84 -1.50
CA ILE A 6 7.55 -6.96 -0.85
C ILE A 6 6.74 -6.18 -1.88
N ASN A 7 7.36 -5.77 -2.99
CA ASN A 7 6.65 -5.11 -4.09
C ASN A 7 5.61 -6.03 -4.71
N GLU A 8 5.99 -7.28 -5.00
CA GLU A 8 5.06 -8.28 -5.52
C GLU A 8 3.93 -8.55 -4.52
N ALA A 9 4.23 -8.72 -3.23
CA ALA A 9 3.23 -8.96 -2.20
C ALA A 9 2.23 -7.78 -2.06
N ILE A 10 2.69 -6.53 -2.15
CA ILE A 10 1.81 -5.36 -2.15
C ILE A 10 0.84 -5.43 -3.33
N VAL A 11 1.36 -5.64 -4.55
CA VAL A 11 0.53 -5.70 -5.75
C VAL A 11 -0.46 -6.86 -5.66
N THR A 12 0.02 -8.07 -5.39
CA THR A 12 -0.81 -9.28 -5.26
C THR A 12 -1.95 -9.11 -4.27
N SER A 13 -1.66 -8.56 -3.10
CA SER A 13 -2.64 -8.51 -2.01
C SER A 13 -3.70 -7.41 -2.16
N ILE A 14 -3.47 -6.39 -2.99
CA ILE A 14 -4.39 -5.25 -3.14
C ILE A 14 -5.11 -5.26 -4.51
N GLN A 15 -4.44 -5.76 -5.55
CA GLN A 15 -5.00 -5.81 -6.90
C GLN A 15 -6.31 -6.62 -6.96
N ASP A 16 -7.11 -6.36 -7.99
CA ASP A 16 -8.40 -7.03 -8.25
C ASP A 16 -9.45 -6.92 -7.13
N SER A 17 -9.31 -5.97 -6.21
CA SER A 17 -10.33 -5.65 -5.22
C SER A 17 -11.09 -4.37 -5.58
N ALA A 18 -12.42 -4.42 -5.56
CA ALA A 18 -13.29 -3.24 -5.68
C ALA A 18 -13.20 -2.32 -4.45
N ILE A 19 -12.85 -2.89 -3.29
CA ILE A 19 -12.58 -2.15 -2.05
C ILE A 19 -11.10 -2.32 -1.74
N PRO A 20 -10.25 -1.30 -1.97
CA PRO A 20 -8.81 -1.41 -1.76
C PRO A 20 -8.48 -1.79 -0.31
N ARG A 21 -7.90 -2.98 -0.13
CA ARG A 21 -7.45 -3.51 1.16
C ARG A 21 -6.40 -4.58 0.94
N VAL A 22 -5.60 -4.85 1.96
CA VAL A 22 -4.66 -5.98 1.94
C VAL A 22 -5.43 -7.28 2.12
N ASP A 23 -5.41 -8.13 1.10
CA ASP A 23 -5.94 -9.48 1.14
C ASP A 23 -4.87 -10.47 1.63
N LEU A 24 -4.96 -10.80 2.92
CA LEU A 24 -4.03 -11.74 3.55
C LEU A 24 -4.19 -13.16 3.00
N GLN A 25 -5.39 -13.52 2.54
CA GLN A 25 -5.64 -14.85 2.00
C GLN A 25 -4.90 -15.03 0.68
N LYS A 26 -4.90 -14.02 -0.20
CA LYS A 26 -4.08 -14.05 -1.44
C LYS A 26 -2.60 -14.28 -1.15
N LEU A 27 -2.08 -13.70 -0.07
CA LEU A 27 -0.68 -13.88 0.32
C LEU A 27 -0.41 -15.29 0.85
N THR A 28 -1.28 -15.84 1.69
CA THR A 28 -1.11 -17.23 2.16
C THR A 28 -1.31 -18.25 1.05
N ASP A 29 -2.21 -17.98 0.09
CA ASP A 29 -2.48 -18.85 -1.06
C ASP A 29 -1.28 -18.87 -2.03
N GLN A 30 -0.59 -17.74 -2.22
CA GLN A 30 0.56 -17.62 -3.13
C GLN A 30 1.88 -18.06 -2.50
N TYR A 31 2.18 -17.61 -1.27
CA TYR A 31 3.50 -17.77 -0.63
C TYR A 31 3.51 -18.87 0.46
N GLY A 32 2.36 -19.50 0.72
CA GLY A 32 2.21 -20.44 1.82
C GLY A 32 1.97 -19.74 3.16
N GLN A 33 1.61 -20.53 4.18
CA GLN A 33 1.07 -19.98 5.41
C GLN A 33 2.07 -19.13 6.22
N ASP A 34 3.29 -19.63 6.42
CA ASP A 34 4.29 -18.93 7.25
C ASP A 34 4.81 -17.66 6.57
N GLU A 35 5.26 -17.76 5.31
CA GLU A 35 5.79 -16.62 4.56
C GLU A 35 4.69 -15.62 4.19
N GLY A 36 3.51 -16.10 3.78
CA GLY A 36 2.35 -15.26 3.48
C GLY A 36 1.89 -14.44 4.68
N ASN A 37 1.92 -15.00 5.90
CA ASN A 37 1.61 -14.25 7.12
C ASN A 37 2.66 -13.17 7.39
N GLN A 38 3.95 -13.49 7.27
CA GLN A 38 5.03 -12.52 7.46
C GLN A 38 4.95 -11.37 6.44
N LEU A 39 4.73 -11.69 5.16
CA LEU A 39 4.51 -10.70 4.12
C LEU A 39 3.27 -9.85 4.42
N GLY A 40 2.18 -10.48 4.83
CA GLY A 40 0.94 -9.80 5.18
C GLY A 40 1.11 -8.76 6.30
N GLU A 41 1.83 -9.11 7.36
CA GLU A 41 2.16 -8.17 8.44
C GLU A 41 2.95 -6.96 7.92
N GLN A 42 3.94 -7.18 7.05
CA GLN A 42 4.75 -6.10 6.48
C GLN A 42 3.93 -5.22 5.53
N VAL A 43 3.15 -5.80 4.62
CA VAL A 43 2.29 -5.05 3.70
C VAL A 43 1.28 -4.20 4.49
N VAL A 44 0.61 -4.78 5.48
CA VAL A 44 -0.33 -4.04 6.34
C VAL A 44 0.36 -2.89 7.06
N LYS A 45 1.59 -3.09 7.55
CA LYS A 45 2.37 -2.04 8.20
C LYS A 45 2.67 -0.88 7.24
N ILE A 46 3.14 -1.18 6.03
CA ILE A 46 3.45 -0.18 4.98
C ILE A 46 2.18 0.60 4.59
N VAL A 47 1.07 -0.08 4.34
CA VAL A 47 -0.20 0.58 3.98
C VAL A 47 -0.70 1.47 5.12
N ARG A 48 -0.64 0.99 6.37
CA ARG A 48 -1.02 1.79 7.54
C ARG A 48 -0.14 3.02 7.72
N GLU A 49 1.15 2.90 7.42
CA GLU A 49 2.08 4.02 7.47
C GLU A 49 1.69 5.11 6.47
N ALA A 50 1.42 4.74 5.21
CA ALA A 50 0.96 5.70 4.19
C ALA A 50 -0.36 6.38 4.58
N VAL A 51 -1.33 5.58 5.05
CA VAL A 51 -2.64 6.07 5.52
C VAL A 51 -2.53 7.04 6.70
N ALA A 52 -1.57 6.82 7.59
CA ALA A 52 -1.37 7.65 8.78
C ALA A 52 -0.56 8.93 8.52
N MET A 53 -0.09 9.15 7.28
CA MET A 53 0.68 10.36 6.98
C MET A 53 -0.19 11.60 7.14
N PRO A 54 0.30 12.64 7.84
CA PRO A 54 -0.44 13.88 8.00
C PRO A 54 -0.63 14.55 6.64
N ILE A 55 -1.79 15.18 6.47
CA ILE A 55 -2.16 15.95 5.28
C ILE A 55 -2.67 17.33 5.73
N ASP A 56 -2.16 18.38 5.10
CA ASP A 56 -2.73 19.71 5.21
C ASP A 56 -3.70 19.91 4.05
N TRP A 57 -5.00 19.84 4.34
CA TRP A 57 -6.02 19.83 3.31
C TRP A 57 -6.14 21.14 2.56
N GLY A 58 -5.95 22.30 3.19
CA GLY A 58 -6.15 23.61 2.57
C GLY A 58 -7.35 23.67 1.61
N THR A 59 -7.08 23.82 0.31
CA THR A 59 -8.06 23.76 -0.78
C THR A 59 -7.89 22.54 -1.69
N MET A 60 -7.14 21.53 -1.25
CA MET A 60 -6.86 20.30 -2.00
C MET A 60 -8.13 19.47 -2.18
N THR A 61 -8.29 18.93 -3.38
CA THR A 61 -9.18 17.83 -3.68
C THR A 61 -8.66 16.52 -3.06
N LEU A 62 -9.51 15.51 -2.97
CA LEU A 62 -9.09 14.16 -2.54
C LEU A 62 -7.93 13.62 -3.38
N ALA A 63 -7.98 13.82 -4.70
CA ALA A 63 -6.93 13.37 -5.61
C ALA A 63 -5.58 14.08 -5.35
N GLU A 64 -5.62 15.39 -5.11
CA GLU A 64 -4.42 16.16 -4.76
C GLU A 64 -3.86 15.72 -3.40
N GLY A 65 -4.74 15.43 -2.43
CA GLY A 65 -4.31 14.92 -1.13
C GLY A 65 -3.64 13.55 -1.21
N VAL A 66 -4.19 12.62 -1.99
CA VAL A 66 -3.55 11.32 -2.26
C VAL A 66 -2.21 11.51 -2.96
N ASN A 67 -2.14 12.38 -3.97
CA ASN A 67 -0.89 12.64 -4.70
C ASN A 67 0.19 13.25 -3.79
N ASP A 68 -0.17 14.16 -2.88
CA ASP A 68 0.77 14.71 -1.89
C ASP A 68 1.33 13.63 -0.97
N ILE A 69 0.45 12.79 -0.40
CA ILE A 69 0.85 11.67 0.46
C ILE A 69 1.77 10.72 -0.30
N MET A 70 1.39 10.28 -1.51
CA MET A 70 2.18 9.33 -2.28
C MET A 70 3.51 9.91 -2.77
N GLY A 71 3.55 11.21 -3.08
CA GLY A 71 4.77 11.93 -3.42
C GLY A 71 5.78 11.93 -2.26
N ARG A 72 5.33 12.20 -1.03
CA ARG A 72 6.20 12.13 0.16
C ARG A 72 6.52 10.69 0.56
N PHE A 73 5.56 9.78 0.43
CA PHE A 73 5.72 8.38 0.80
C PHE A 73 6.76 7.67 -0.07
N SER A 74 6.74 7.92 -1.39
CA SER A 74 7.75 7.37 -2.33
C SER A 74 9.18 7.82 -2.02
N GLN A 75 9.38 9.03 -1.47
CA GLN A 75 10.70 9.50 -1.03
C GLN A 75 11.17 8.76 0.22
N LYS A 76 10.25 8.37 1.10
CA LYS A 76 10.53 7.61 2.32
C LYS A 76 10.82 6.14 2.05
N HIS A 77 10.18 5.60 1.01
CA HIS A 77 10.30 4.22 0.58
C HIS A 77 10.83 4.12 -0.88
N PRO A 78 12.09 4.51 -1.13
CA PRO A 78 12.68 4.44 -2.47
C PRO A 78 12.78 3.00 -3.01
N GLU A 79 12.65 1.99 -2.15
CA GLU A 79 12.58 0.57 -2.49
C GLU A 79 11.24 0.15 -3.10
N LEU A 80 10.19 0.97 -3.00
CA LEU A 80 8.88 0.65 -3.56
C LEU A 80 8.80 1.02 -5.03
N SER A 81 8.29 0.07 -5.80
CA SER A 81 8.03 0.19 -7.23
C SER A 81 6.82 1.10 -7.49
N PRO A 82 6.74 1.71 -8.69
CA PRO A 82 5.59 2.54 -9.06
C PRO A 82 4.25 1.82 -8.95
N GLN A 83 4.20 0.52 -9.28
CA GLN A 83 2.98 -0.29 -9.19
C GLN A 83 2.54 -0.52 -7.74
N ALA A 84 3.48 -0.84 -6.85
CA ALA A 84 3.19 -0.98 -5.43
C ALA A 84 2.68 0.35 -4.83
N LEU A 85 3.30 1.47 -5.21
CA LEU A 85 2.85 2.80 -4.79
C LEU A 85 1.44 3.13 -5.29
N GLU A 86 1.10 2.76 -6.53
CA GLU A 86 -0.26 2.95 -7.07
C GLU A 86 -1.31 2.21 -6.25
N GLU A 87 -1.07 0.92 -5.93
CA GLU A 87 -1.97 0.12 -5.12
C GLU A 87 -2.13 0.65 -3.69
N ILE A 88 -1.02 1.11 -3.07
CA ILE A 88 -1.07 1.78 -1.77
C ILE A 88 -1.90 3.08 -1.87
N GLY A 89 -1.73 3.86 -2.94
CA GLY A 89 -2.50 5.07 -3.21
C GLY A 89 -4.01 4.81 -3.29
N ARG A 90 -4.43 3.67 -3.86
CA ARG A 90 -5.84 3.23 -3.85
C ARG A 90 -6.36 3.01 -2.43
N CYS A 91 -5.56 2.37 -1.56
CA CYS A 91 -5.90 2.20 -0.14
C CYS A 91 -5.99 3.54 0.60
N VAL A 92 -5.04 4.46 0.39
CA VAL A 92 -5.06 5.80 0.99
C VAL A 92 -6.31 6.57 0.54
N GLY A 93 -6.57 6.63 -0.76
CA GLY A 93 -7.74 7.33 -1.29
C GLY A 93 -9.06 6.77 -0.79
N TRP A 94 -9.17 5.45 -0.61
CA TRP A 94 -10.35 4.83 -0.01
C TRP A 94 -10.53 5.21 1.46
N GLN A 95 -9.44 5.31 2.23
CA GLN A 95 -9.49 5.64 3.66
C GLN A 95 -9.76 7.12 3.94
N LEU A 96 -9.43 8.01 3.01
CA LEU A 96 -9.65 9.45 3.12
C LEU A 96 -11.02 9.91 2.58
N ARG A 97 -11.78 9.01 1.95
CA ARG A 97 -13.14 9.26 1.45
C ARG A 97 -14.17 9.26 2.58
#